data_AF-A0A0C3CB13-F1
#
_entry.id   AF-A0A0C3CB13-F1
#
_cell.length_a   1.000
_cell.length_b   1.000
_cell.length_c   1.000
_cell.angle_alpha   90.00
_cell.angle_beta   90.00
_cell.angle_gamma   90.00
#
_symmetry.space_group_name_H-M   'P 1'
#
loop_
_entity.id
_entity.type
_entity.pdbx_description
1 polymer ?
#
loop_
_entity_poly.entity_id
_entity_poly.type
_entity_poly.pdbx_seq_one_letter_code
_entity_poly.pdbx_strand_id
1 'polypeptide(L)'
;MDHPECPVLSSPLSGYLKNNLAPTADDIVKTRILQEDPVTELRSVEELVIEAQKSLELLMKRRECLQATIHRCDTILSPSRRVPDDIWREIFIRCLPSHRNPILSFVEAPLLLTHVCSRWRSISLFTPQIW
;
A
#
# COMPACT_ATOMS: atom_id res chain seq x y z
N MET A 1 -1.54 -12.85 27.31
CA MET A 1 -2.21 -13.55 26.20
C MET A 1 -2.03 -15.02 26.51
N ASP A 2 -3.04 -15.61 27.12
CA ASP A 2 -3.01 -16.99 27.58
C ASP A 2 -3.00 -17.88 26.34
N HIS A 3 -1.87 -18.55 26.09
CA HIS A 3 -1.84 -19.62 25.11
C HIS A 3 -2.67 -20.76 25.68
N PRO A 4 -3.69 -21.28 24.97
CA PRO A 4 -4.41 -22.45 25.43
C PRO A 4 -3.39 -23.59 25.62
N GLU A 5 -3.28 -24.09 26.84
CA GLU A 5 -2.39 -25.20 27.16
C GLU A 5 -2.78 -26.40 26.27
N CYS A 6 -1.80 -26.98 25.59
CA CYS A 6 -2.03 -28.10 24.69
C CYS A 6 -2.54 -29.32 25.50
N PRO A 7 -3.77 -29.82 25.27
CA PRO A 7 -4.35 -30.92 26.05
C PRO A 7 -3.53 -32.21 25.98
N VAL A 8 -2.75 -32.39 24.90
CA VAL A 8 -1.85 -33.53 24.74
C VAL A 8 -0.65 -33.43 25.68
N LEU A 9 -0.08 -32.23 25.85
CA LEU A 9 1.09 -31.99 26.71
C LEU A 9 0.78 -32.16 28.20
N SER A 10 -0.46 -31.88 28.61
CA SER A 10 -0.93 -32.08 29.99
C SER A 10 -1.40 -33.51 30.28
N SER A 11 -1.46 -34.38 29.27
CA SER A 11 -1.91 -35.77 29.41
C SER A 11 -0.75 -36.78 29.50
N PRO A 12 -1.00 -38.01 29.99
CA PRO A 12 -0.01 -39.11 29.96
C PRO A 12 0.46 -39.48 28.54
N LEU A 13 -0.32 -39.10 27.50
CA LEU A 13 0.01 -39.36 26.10
C LEU A 13 1.22 -38.56 25.63
N SER A 14 1.62 -37.49 26.34
CA SER A 14 2.84 -36.74 26.08
C SER A 14 4.11 -37.61 26.09
N GLY A 15 4.07 -38.78 26.74
CA GLY A 15 5.16 -39.77 26.70
C GLY A 15 5.45 -40.27 25.28
N TYR A 16 4.42 -40.44 24.45
CA TYR A 16 4.56 -40.85 23.04
C TYR A 16 5.22 -39.78 22.16
N LEU A 17 5.31 -38.51 22.62
CA LEU A 17 6.02 -37.46 21.89
C LEU A 17 7.55 -37.54 22.04
N LYS A 18 8.02 -38.34 23.01
CA LYS A 18 9.45 -38.44 23.37
C LYS A 18 10.07 -39.77 22.94
N ASN A 19 9.30 -40.68 22.37
CA ASN A 19 9.75 -42.00 21.94
C ASN A 19 8.93 -42.50 20.74
N ASN A 20 9.38 -43.58 20.11
CA ASN A 20 8.70 -44.21 18.97
C ASN A 20 7.91 -45.47 19.39
N LEU A 21 7.41 -45.54 20.63
CA LEU A 21 6.61 -46.67 21.08
C LEU A 21 5.25 -46.67 20.36
N ALA A 22 4.80 -47.85 19.94
CA ALA A 22 3.48 -47.99 19.35
C ALA A 22 2.40 -47.71 20.40
N PRO A 23 1.42 -46.81 20.12
CA PRO A 23 0.32 -46.56 21.03
C PRO A 23 -0.56 -47.80 21.24
N THR A 24 -1.06 -47.97 22.47
CA THR A 24 -2.06 -48.99 22.74
C THR A 24 -3.40 -48.61 22.11
N ALA A 25 -4.30 -49.60 21.93
CA ALA A 25 -5.64 -49.34 21.40
C ALA A 25 -6.43 -48.31 22.23
N ASP A 26 -6.24 -48.31 23.56
CA ASP A 26 -6.88 -47.36 24.49
C ASP A 26 -6.27 -45.94 24.34
N ASP A 27 -4.95 -45.84 24.19
CA ASP A 27 -4.29 -44.55 23.94
C ASP A 27 -4.68 -43.95 22.57
N ILE A 28 -4.92 -44.79 21.56
CA ILE A 28 -5.47 -44.35 20.26
C ILE A 28 -6.88 -43.76 20.41
N VAL A 29 -7.72 -44.33 21.29
CA VAL A 29 -9.06 -43.78 21.55
C VAL A 29 -8.96 -42.47 22.32
N LYS A 30 -8.14 -42.41 23.37
CA LYS A 30 -7.93 -41.20 24.18
C LYS A 30 -7.37 -40.05 23.35
N THR A 31 -6.41 -40.31 22.46
CA THR A 31 -5.86 -39.30 21.55
C THR A 31 -6.91 -38.75 20.59
N ARG A 32 -7.79 -39.59 20.04
CA ARG A 32 -8.89 -39.14 19.18
C ARG A 32 -9.88 -38.25 19.94
N ILE A 33 -10.27 -38.64 21.15
CA ILE A 33 -11.17 -37.84 22.00
C ILE A 33 -10.55 -36.47 22.29
N LEU A 34 -9.26 -36.42 22.68
CA LEU A 34 -8.55 -35.16 22.91
C LEU A 34 -8.43 -34.28 21.64
N GLN A 35 -8.58 -34.86 20.46
CA GLN A 35 -8.51 -34.16 19.19
C GLN A 35 -9.85 -33.54 18.75
N GLU A 36 -10.98 -34.05 19.23
CA GLU A 36 -12.32 -33.62 18.78
C GLU A 36 -12.58 -32.12 19.03
N ASP A 37 -12.27 -31.64 20.24
CA ASP A 37 -12.48 -30.23 20.60
C ASP A 37 -11.57 -29.28 19.80
N PRO A 38 -10.23 -29.48 19.76
CA PRO A 38 -9.34 -28.62 18.95
C PRO A 38 -9.68 -28.61 17.46
N VAL A 39 -10.11 -29.73 16.88
CA VAL A 39 -10.51 -29.79 15.47
C VAL A 39 -11.77 -28.96 15.22
N THR A 40 -12.73 -29.00 16.15
CA THR A 40 -13.97 -28.23 16.04
C THR A 40 -13.70 -26.73 16.21
N GLU A 41 -12.88 -26.37 17.20
CA GLU A 41 -12.46 -24.97 17.42
C GLU A 41 -11.68 -24.43 16.24
N LEU A 42 -10.70 -25.18 15.72
CA LEU A 42 -9.89 -24.77 14.57
C LEU A 42 -10.77 -24.47 13.36
N ARG A 43 -11.75 -25.34 13.07
CA ARG A 43 -12.69 -25.12 11.96
C ARG A 43 -13.45 -23.79 12.13
N SER A 44 -13.94 -23.52 13.33
CA SER A 44 -14.65 -22.27 13.62
C SER A 44 -13.74 -21.04 13.43
N VAL A 45 -12.49 -21.12 13.91
CA VAL A 45 -11.51 -20.04 13.74
C VAL A 45 -11.16 -19.84 12.27
N GLU A 46 -10.98 -20.91 11.49
CA GLU A 46 -10.71 -20.84 10.05
C GLU A 46 -11.85 -20.14 9.29
N GLU A 47 -13.10 -20.43 9.63
CA GLU A 47 -14.27 -19.76 9.05
C GLU A 47 -14.24 -18.24 9.35
N LEU A 48 -13.94 -17.86 10.59
CA LEU A 48 -13.80 -16.45 10.98
C LEU A 48 -12.64 -15.75 10.28
N VAL A 49 -11.50 -16.44 10.12
CA VAL A 49 -10.34 -15.94 9.38
C VAL A 49 -10.72 -15.67 7.92
N ILE A 50 -11.40 -16.61 7.27
CA ILE A 50 -11.86 -16.46 5.89
C ILE A 50 -12.79 -15.24 5.76
N GLU A 51 -13.75 -15.07 6.68
CA GLU A 51 -14.67 -13.95 6.63
C GLU A 51 -14.00 -12.59 6.89
N ALA A 52 -13.08 -12.55 7.85
CA ALA A 52 -12.26 -11.36 8.12
C ALA A 52 -11.38 -10.99 6.92
N GLN A 53 -10.79 -11.97 6.23
CA GLN A 53 -9.99 -11.76 5.03
C GLN A 53 -10.82 -11.17 3.88
N LYS A 54 -12.03 -11.68 3.64
CA LYS A 54 -12.95 -11.12 2.64
C LYS A 54 -13.33 -9.68 2.95
N SER A 55 -13.63 -9.41 4.22
CA SER A 55 -13.96 -8.05 4.68
C SER A 55 -12.79 -7.09 4.47
N LEU A 56 -11.56 -7.55 4.76
CA LEU A 56 -10.33 -6.77 4.53
C LEU A 56 -10.12 -6.47 3.04
N GLU A 57 -10.29 -7.47 2.17
CA GLU A 57 -10.16 -7.28 0.72
C GLU A 57 -11.12 -6.21 0.19
N LEU A 58 -12.39 -6.27 0.60
CA LEU A 58 -13.40 -5.28 0.22
C LEU A 58 -13.02 -3.86 0.68
N LEU A 59 -12.57 -3.73 1.92
CA LEU A 59 -12.15 -2.45 2.48
C LEU A 59 -10.90 -1.89 1.78
N MET A 60 -9.94 -2.75 1.44
CA MET A 60 -8.75 -2.34 0.69
C MET A 60 -9.12 -1.84 -0.72
N LYS A 61 -9.98 -2.57 -1.43
CA LYS A 61 -10.49 -2.13 -2.74
C LYS A 61 -11.24 -0.80 -2.65
N ARG A 62 -12.04 -0.60 -1.59
CA ARG A 62 -12.73 0.67 -1.36
C ARG A 62 -11.74 1.79 -1.08
N ARG A 63 -10.71 1.55 -0.27
CA ARG A 63 -9.64 2.50 0.01
C ARG A 63 -8.94 2.95 -1.27
N GLU A 64 -8.55 2.02 -2.13
CA GLU A 64 -7.87 2.32 -3.41
C GLU A 64 -8.74 3.19 -4.33
N CYS A 65 -10.04 2.87 -4.44
CA CYS A 65 -10.97 3.65 -5.23
C CYS A 65 -11.13 5.10 -4.70
N LEU A 66 -11.21 5.26 -3.38
CA LEU A 66 -11.28 6.57 -2.75
C LEU A 66 -9.98 7.36 -2.95
N GLN A 67 -8.82 6.73 -2.75
CA GLN A 67 -7.52 7.35 -2.98
C GLN A 67 -7.36 7.82 -4.44
N ALA A 68 -7.76 7.00 -5.41
CA ALA A 68 -7.75 7.38 -6.81
C ALA A 68 -8.69 8.57 -7.11
N THR A 69 -9.84 8.62 -6.44
CA THR A 69 -10.80 9.73 -6.57
C THR A 69 -10.22 11.02 -6.02
N ILE A 70 -9.68 10.99 -4.80
CA ILE A 70 -9.02 12.14 -4.16
C ILE A 70 -7.87 12.65 -5.03
N HIS A 71 -7.00 11.76 -5.51
CA HIS A 71 -5.88 12.15 -6.37
C HIS A 71 -6.32 12.85 -7.67
N ARG A 72 -7.42 12.39 -8.29
CA ARG A 72 -8.00 13.06 -9.47
C ARG A 72 -8.53 14.44 -9.12
N CYS A 73 -9.22 14.58 -7.98
CA CYS A 73 -9.67 15.87 -7.48
C CYS A 73 -8.49 16.81 -7.22
N ASP A 74 -7.43 16.35 -6.56
CA ASP A 74 -6.22 17.14 -6.31
C ASP A 74 -5.56 17.60 -7.61
N THR A 75 -5.54 16.73 -8.63
CA THR A 75 -5.02 17.07 -9.95
C THR A 75 -5.85 18.18 -10.63
N ILE A 76 -7.17 18.16 -10.47
CA ILE A 76 -8.08 19.20 -10.98
C ILE A 76 -7.93 20.50 -10.18
N LEU A 77 -7.80 20.39 -8.87
CA LEU A 77 -7.65 21.51 -7.94
C LEU A 77 -6.22 22.06 -7.88
N SER A 78 -5.28 21.43 -8.59
CA SER A 78 -3.88 21.82 -8.61
C SER A 78 -3.75 23.33 -8.85
N PRO A 79 -2.97 24.06 -8.01
CA PRO A 79 -2.73 25.49 -8.19
C PRO A 79 -2.25 25.82 -9.60
N SER A 80 -1.53 24.89 -10.24
CA SER A 80 -1.04 25.04 -11.61
C SER A 80 -2.10 25.27 -12.68
N ARG A 81 -3.35 24.84 -12.43
CA ARG A 81 -4.50 25.11 -13.31
C ARG A 81 -5.15 26.46 -13.03
N ARG A 82 -4.99 27.02 -11.83
CA ARG A 82 -5.63 28.27 -11.40
C ARG A 82 -4.77 29.52 -11.58
N VAL A 83 -3.45 29.38 -11.59
CA VAL A 83 -2.54 30.50 -11.80
C VAL A 83 -2.71 31.04 -13.24
N PRO A 84 -2.99 32.35 -13.43
CA PRO A 84 -3.05 32.99 -14.74
C PRO A 84 -1.75 32.89 -15.54
N ASP A 85 -1.84 32.95 -16.86
CA ASP A 85 -0.67 32.77 -17.73
C ASP A 85 0.38 33.88 -17.57
N ASP A 86 -0.02 35.12 -17.27
CA ASP A 86 0.86 36.25 -16.98
C ASP A 86 1.68 36.05 -15.70
N ILE A 87 1.07 35.49 -14.66
CA ILE A 87 1.78 35.13 -13.43
C ILE A 87 2.78 33.99 -13.70
N TRP A 88 2.41 33.00 -14.52
CA TRP A 88 3.34 31.96 -14.96
C TRP A 88 4.53 32.54 -15.74
N ARG A 89 4.28 33.48 -16.65
CA ARG A 89 5.34 34.16 -17.41
C ARG A 89 6.32 34.87 -16.49
N GLU A 90 5.82 35.63 -15.51
CA GLU A 90 6.67 36.31 -14.53
C GLU A 90 7.52 35.29 -13.74
N ILE A 91 6.91 34.20 -13.26
CA ILE A 91 7.65 33.13 -12.57
C ILE A 91 8.76 32.57 -13.48
N PHE A 92 8.46 32.29 -14.74
CA PHE A 92 9.45 31.73 -15.68
C PHE A 92 10.63 32.68 -15.93
N ILE A 93 10.38 33.99 -16.05
CA ILE A 93 11.43 35.00 -16.17
C ILE A 93 12.32 35.00 -14.92
N ARG A 94 11.74 34.85 -13.72
CA ARG A 94 12.50 34.74 -12.47
C ARG A 94 13.30 33.45 -12.32
N CYS A 95 12.99 32.41 -13.11
CA CYS A 95 13.74 31.16 -13.13
C CYS A 95 15.01 31.23 -14.00
N LEU A 96 15.23 32.31 -14.75
CA LEU A 96 16.41 32.44 -15.61
C LEU A 96 17.69 32.68 -14.80
N PRO A 97 18.86 32.24 -15.32
CA PRO A 97 20.14 32.56 -14.70
C PRO A 97 20.34 34.09 -14.60
N SER A 98 20.63 34.59 -13.40
CA SER A 98 20.82 36.04 -13.21
C SER A 98 22.21 36.54 -13.64
N HIS A 99 23.17 35.64 -13.82
CA HIS A 99 24.59 35.96 -14.05
C HIS A 99 25.05 35.73 -15.49
N ARG A 100 24.20 35.16 -16.35
CA ARG A 100 24.52 34.82 -17.74
C ARG A 100 23.26 34.70 -18.56
N ASN A 101 23.43 34.64 -19.88
CA ASN A 101 22.33 34.28 -20.76
C ASN A 101 21.90 32.82 -20.56
N PRO A 102 20.61 32.51 -20.72
CA PRO A 102 20.12 31.14 -20.70
C PRO A 102 20.81 30.30 -21.78
N ILE A 103 20.98 29.01 -21.52
CA ILE A 103 21.49 28.06 -22.51
C ILE A 103 20.41 27.03 -22.84
N LEU A 104 20.54 26.40 -24.00
CA LEU A 104 19.60 25.37 -24.44
C LEU A 104 19.88 24.03 -23.74
N SER A 105 19.45 23.92 -22.49
CA SER A 105 19.67 22.75 -21.64
C SER A 105 18.39 22.25 -20.99
N PHE A 106 18.18 20.93 -20.93
CA PHE A 106 17.01 20.33 -20.27
C PHE A 106 17.07 20.37 -18.75
N VAL A 107 18.19 20.83 -18.15
CA VAL A 107 18.33 20.93 -16.69
C VAL A 107 18.11 22.35 -16.14
N GLU A 108 17.91 23.35 -17.00
CA GLU A 108 17.60 24.72 -16.57
C GLU A 108 16.61 25.44 -17.52
N ALA A 109 16.07 26.57 -17.07
CA ALA A 109 15.19 27.40 -17.90
C ALA A 109 15.95 28.03 -19.09
N PRO A 110 15.28 28.27 -20.23
CA PRO A 110 13.85 28.07 -20.48
C PRO A 110 13.47 26.62 -20.85
N LEU A 111 14.42 25.80 -21.30
CA LEU A 111 14.09 24.48 -21.87
C LEU A 111 13.48 23.52 -20.86
N LEU A 112 13.97 23.47 -19.61
CA LEU A 112 13.36 22.69 -18.53
C LEU A 112 11.86 22.98 -18.38
N LEU A 113 11.46 24.25 -18.46
CA LEU A 113 10.06 24.69 -18.28
C LEU A 113 9.14 24.11 -19.36
N THR A 114 9.67 23.87 -20.56
CA THR A 114 8.94 23.21 -21.66
C THR A 114 8.70 21.72 -21.44
N HIS A 115 9.32 21.09 -20.43
CA HIS A 115 9.19 19.65 -20.16
C HIS A 115 8.29 19.31 -18.97
N VAL A 116 7.79 20.31 -18.23
CA VAL A 116 6.97 20.07 -17.02
C VAL A 116 5.54 19.61 -17.38
N CYS A 117 4.83 20.38 -18.20
CA CYS A 117 3.51 20.01 -18.71
C CYS A 117 3.17 20.74 -20.02
N SER A 118 2.09 20.35 -20.70
CA SER A 118 1.66 20.97 -21.96
C SER A 118 1.35 22.47 -21.82
N ARG A 119 0.75 22.88 -20.69
CA ARG A 119 0.47 24.30 -20.43
C ARG A 119 1.76 25.12 -20.26
N TRP A 120 2.69 24.64 -19.46
CA TRP A 120 3.99 25.32 -19.26
C TRP A 120 4.79 25.40 -20.55
N ARG A 121 4.76 24.35 -21.38
CA ARG A 121 5.34 24.38 -22.72
C ARG A 121 4.73 25.47 -23.59
N SER A 122 3.40 25.55 -23.64
CA SER A 122 2.70 26.59 -24.39
C SER A 122 3.14 27.98 -23.91
N ILE A 123 3.05 28.25 -22.60
CA ILE A 123 3.43 29.54 -22.02
C ILE A 123 4.89 29.87 -22.34
N SER A 124 5.81 28.92 -22.17
CA SER A 124 7.25 29.12 -22.43
C SER A 124 7.52 29.46 -23.90
N LEU A 125 6.88 28.76 -24.85
CA LEU A 125 7.03 29.02 -26.28
C LEU A 125 6.42 30.36 -26.71
N PHE A 126 5.32 30.79 -26.05
CA PHE A 126 4.68 32.09 -26.29
C PHE A 126 5.27 33.24 -25.46
N THR A 127 6.40 33.03 -24.79
CA THR A 127 7.09 34.07 -24.01
C THR A 127 8.48 34.32 -24.58
N PRO A 128 8.64 35.22 -25.57
CA PRO A 128 9.95 35.48 -26.18
C PRO A 128 11.02 35.94 -25.19
N GLN A 129 10.63 36.54 -24.06
CA GLN A 129 11.53 37.13 -23.05
C GLN A 129 12.39 36.10 -22.30
N ILE A 130 12.06 34.80 -22.36
CA ILE A 130 12.80 33.76 -21.64
C ILE A 130 13.84 33.03 -22.51
N TRP A 131 13.92 33.36 -23.80
CA TRP A 131 14.84 32.77 -24.78
C TRP A 131 15.99 33.74 -25.09
#